data_AF-A0A2G8JUL2-F1
#
_entry.id   AF-A0A2G8JUL2-F1
#
_cell.length_a   1.000
_cell.length_b   1.000
_cell.length_c   1.000
_cell.angle_alpha   90.00
_cell.angle_beta   90.00
_cell.angle_gamma   90.00
#
_symmetry.space_group_name_H-M   'P 1'
#
loop_
_entity.id
_entity.type
_entity.pdbx_description
1 polymer ?
#
loop_
_entity_poly.entity_id
_entity_poly.type
_entity_poly.pdbx_seq_one_letter_code
_entity_poly.pdbx_strand_id
1 'polypeptide(L)'
;MAAAMDPAEPPLPEDKSDTTITEASENIEQKVDTVNTTDEEDEMEMTFQEMLLYIANCGVTIQSQQIGDEEISMQDRIQILTETFSQKPVIFLERYHRILRLEDLPCFSHLSHIYEVDFYMKEVRKKSNTRTSNVQRKNRRYEALKKLETDGEYFSDEQMRSRDPLMYEHYIGQYLTDEERAKLRKEIDQTDLKLSTILTEFMEEADIKLLQQQQKEDEEMVEEEDEEEEEDEEESEEEEEEMEQDSVKAFGACEDTPGTSADLPSPPKRKIKHIPEEERELLRQEFVHLMQEKFLKGSDKDFDYSQVDDNVEYDSLDIRGRDEEESYFDEEEPRVAVDDPDSGNEDACKIRTEDIDEEQIDGGIER
;
A
#
# COMPACT_ATOMS: atom_id res chain seq x y z
N MET A 1 -0.26 102.16 -12.86
CA MET A 1 -0.58 100.73 -13.08
C MET A 1 -0.37 100.05 -11.74
N ALA A 2 -1.39 100.02 -10.88
CA ALA A 2 -2.44 98.98 -10.77
C ALA A 2 -1.84 97.65 -10.26
N ALA A 3 -2.31 96.95 -9.22
CA ALA A 3 -3.30 97.10 -8.14
C ALA A 3 -3.01 95.94 -7.14
N ALA A 4 -2.82 96.16 -5.83
CA ALA A 4 -3.75 95.91 -4.68
C ALA A 4 -4.41 94.49 -4.64
N MET A 5 -4.10 93.59 -3.69
CA MET A 5 -4.57 93.44 -2.27
C MET A 5 -6.08 93.15 -2.09
N ASP A 6 -6.40 91.90 -1.68
CA ASP A 6 -7.43 91.36 -0.72
C ASP A 6 -8.86 91.99 -0.63
N PRO A 7 -9.88 91.51 0.15
CA PRO A 7 -10.07 90.29 0.98
C PRO A 7 -11.53 89.69 1.02
N ALA A 8 -11.75 88.72 1.93
CA ALA A 8 -12.93 88.55 2.83
C ALA A 8 -14.23 87.79 2.43
N GLU A 9 -14.82 87.18 3.48
CA GLU A 9 -15.91 86.21 3.64
C GLU A 9 -17.31 86.88 3.95
N PRO A 10 -18.35 86.19 4.48
CA PRO A 10 -19.67 85.74 3.90
C PRO A 10 -20.89 86.66 4.34
N PRO A 11 -22.24 86.32 4.34
CA PRO A 11 -22.95 85.18 5.00
C PRO A 11 -24.31 84.68 4.38
N LEU A 12 -24.97 83.78 5.12
CA LEU A 12 -26.27 83.04 5.04
C LEU A 12 -27.54 83.80 4.54
N PRO A 13 -28.68 83.09 4.33
CA PRO A 13 -29.69 83.04 5.41
C PRO A 13 -30.37 81.67 5.67
N GLU A 14 -30.84 81.55 6.91
CA GLU A 14 -31.75 80.55 7.46
C GLU A 14 -33.15 80.62 6.82
N ASP A 15 -33.89 79.49 6.78
CA ASP A 15 -35.31 79.54 7.17
C ASP A 15 -35.75 78.26 7.90
N LYS A 16 -36.53 78.49 8.93
CA LYS A 16 -37.05 77.55 9.93
C LYS A 16 -38.49 77.23 9.56
N SER A 17 -38.91 75.98 9.71
CA SER A 17 -40.26 75.72 10.22
C SER A 17 -40.27 74.48 11.10
N ASP A 18 -40.88 74.69 12.24
CA ASP A 18 -40.90 73.93 13.48
C ASP A 18 -42.34 73.45 13.66
N THR A 19 -42.60 72.16 13.89
CA THR A 19 -43.83 71.68 14.55
C THR A 19 -43.61 70.29 15.18
N THR A 20 -42.98 70.30 16.34
CA THR A 20 -43.38 69.69 17.62
C THR A 20 -44.50 68.61 17.74
N ILE A 21 -44.19 67.59 18.58
CA ILE A 21 -45.05 66.82 19.54
C ILE A 21 -45.85 65.63 18.94
N THR A 22 -45.81 64.36 19.41
CA THR A 22 -45.72 63.76 20.78
C THR A 22 -45.30 62.27 20.72
N GLU A 23 -44.53 61.86 21.73
CA GLU A 23 -44.45 60.58 22.46
C GLU A 23 -45.28 59.34 22.00
N ALA A 24 -44.61 58.19 21.84
CA ALA A 24 -44.86 56.97 22.65
C ALA A 24 -43.82 55.88 22.31
N SER A 25 -43.27 55.30 23.38
CA SER A 25 -42.29 54.22 23.44
C SER A 25 -42.71 52.96 22.68
N GLU A 26 -41.74 52.29 22.05
CA GLU A 26 -41.59 50.84 22.19
C GLU A 26 -40.15 50.42 21.89
N ASN A 27 -39.54 49.85 22.93
CA ASN A 27 -38.18 49.34 22.97
C ASN A 27 -38.20 47.92 22.40
N ILE A 28 -37.56 47.68 21.25
CA ILE A 28 -37.28 46.33 20.75
C ILE A 28 -35.76 46.22 20.60
N GLU A 29 -35.11 45.82 21.70
CA GLU A 29 -33.83 45.15 21.64
C GLU A 29 -34.02 43.83 20.88
N GLN A 30 -33.56 43.77 19.63
CA GLN A 30 -33.17 42.51 19.02
C GLN A 30 -31.65 42.50 18.91
N LYS A 31 -31.06 41.83 19.91
CA LYS A 31 -29.72 41.23 19.89
C LYS A 31 -29.51 40.57 18.53
N VAL A 32 -28.53 41.08 17.79
CA VAL A 32 -27.94 40.37 16.67
C VAL A 32 -26.88 39.47 17.29
N ASP A 33 -27.15 38.17 17.36
CA ASP A 33 -26.16 37.16 17.75
C ASP A 33 -25.01 37.20 16.72
N THR A 34 -23.93 37.87 17.11
CA THR A 34 -22.72 38.11 16.31
C THR A 34 -21.53 37.58 17.11
N VAL A 35 -21.49 36.28 17.40
CA VAL A 35 -20.43 35.71 18.28
C VAL A 35 -19.87 34.35 17.79
N ASN A 36 -20.30 33.80 16.64
CA ASN A 36 -19.78 32.49 16.18
C ASN A 36 -18.98 32.52 14.87
N THR A 37 -18.76 33.66 14.23
CA THR A 37 -18.09 33.71 12.92
C THR A 37 -16.57 33.87 12.99
N THR A 38 -16.04 34.43 14.08
CA THR A 38 -14.59 34.69 14.21
C THR A 38 -13.81 33.42 14.48
N ASP A 39 -14.36 32.51 15.29
CA ASP A 39 -13.64 31.31 15.71
C ASP A 39 -13.46 30.31 14.54
N GLU A 40 -14.45 30.19 13.65
CA GLU A 40 -14.36 29.31 12.47
C GLU A 40 -13.43 29.87 11.37
N GLU A 41 -13.41 31.20 11.18
CA GLU A 41 -12.51 31.86 10.23
C GLU A 41 -11.05 31.76 10.70
N ASP A 42 -10.80 31.94 12.01
CA ASP A 42 -9.48 31.80 12.61
C ASP A 42 -8.96 30.34 12.56
N GLU A 43 -9.83 29.34 12.74
CA GLU A 43 -9.47 27.92 12.59
C GLU A 43 -9.12 27.55 11.13
N MET A 44 -9.86 28.08 10.15
CA MET A 44 -9.56 27.88 8.72
C MET A 44 -8.24 28.56 8.30
N GLU A 45 -7.95 29.74 8.85
CA GLU A 45 -6.69 30.45 8.60
C GLU A 45 -5.49 29.69 9.20
N MET A 46 -5.65 29.12 10.39
CA MET A 46 -4.64 28.28 11.04
C MET A 46 -4.36 26.99 10.26
N THR A 47 -5.40 26.26 9.86
CA THR A 47 -5.25 25.04 9.04
C THR A 47 -4.60 25.33 7.69
N PHE A 48 -4.93 26.47 7.07
CA PHE A 48 -4.29 26.94 5.83
C PHE A 48 -2.79 27.22 6.03
N GLN A 49 -2.40 27.89 7.11
CA GLN A 49 -0.99 28.14 7.42
C GLN A 49 -0.22 26.84 7.72
N GLU A 50 -0.84 25.90 8.41
CA GLU A 50 -0.25 24.58 8.67
C GLU A 50 -0.03 23.77 7.39
N MET A 51 -0.99 23.77 6.46
CA MET A 51 -0.85 23.17 5.13
C MET A 51 0.38 23.74 4.40
N LEU A 52 0.54 25.07 4.38
CA LEU A 52 1.65 25.73 3.70
C LEU A 52 3.00 25.40 4.34
N LEU A 53 3.06 25.37 5.67
CA LEU A 53 4.26 24.97 6.41
C LEU A 53 4.65 23.52 6.10
N TYR A 54 3.67 22.62 6.04
CA TYR A 54 3.91 21.22 5.71
C TYR A 54 4.50 21.07 4.30
N ILE A 55 3.90 21.72 3.29
CA ILE A 55 4.40 21.70 1.91
C ILE A 55 5.80 22.33 1.81
N ALA A 56 6.05 23.42 2.54
CA ALA A 56 7.35 24.08 2.57
C ALA A 56 8.45 23.14 3.13
N ASN A 57 8.13 22.35 4.15
CA ASN A 57 9.01 21.36 4.79
C ASN A 57 9.25 20.10 3.95
N CYS A 58 8.31 19.70 3.09
CA CYS A 58 8.43 18.49 2.26
C CYS A 58 9.49 18.56 1.15
N GLY A 59 10.35 19.59 1.13
CA GLY A 59 11.49 19.66 0.20
C GLY A 59 11.10 19.82 -1.28
N VAL A 60 9.86 20.23 -1.56
CA VAL A 60 9.35 20.35 -2.94
C VAL A 60 10.02 21.50 -3.68
N THR A 61 10.22 21.34 -4.97
CA THR A 61 10.60 22.43 -5.88
C THR A 61 9.44 23.40 -6.04
N ILE A 62 9.42 24.46 -5.22
CA ILE A 62 8.40 25.53 -5.28
C ILE A 62 8.66 26.45 -6.48
N GLN A 63 9.93 26.62 -6.83
CA GLN A 63 10.37 27.47 -7.94
C GLN A 63 11.55 26.82 -8.67
N SER A 64 11.58 26.93 -10.00
CA SER A 64 12.72 26.49 -10.82
C SER A 64 13.92 27.41 -10.58
N GLN A 65 14.83 27.00 -9.70
CA GLN A 65 16.10 27.68 -9.45
C GLN A 65 17.19 27.16 -10.39
N GLN A 66 18.09 28.02 -10.84
CA GLN A 66 19.29 27.63 -11.58
C GLN A 66 20.38 27.17 -10.61
N ILE A 67 21.33 26.36 -11.10
CA ILE A 67 22.50 25.96 -10.31
C ILE A 67 23.27 27.23 -9.90
N GLY A 68 23.24 27.57 -8.61
CA GLY A 68 23.94 28.72 -8.03
C GLY A 68 23.05 29.83 -7.45
N ASP A 69 21.72 29.71 -7.53
CA ASP A 69 20.80 30.62 -6.85
C ASP A 69 20.78 30.37 -5.32
N GLU A 70 20.48 31.40 -4.53
CA GLU A 70 20.35 31.28 -3.07
C GLU A 70 19.16 30.38 -2.70
N GLU A 71 19.35 29.51 -1.70
CA GLU A 71 18.27 28.68 -1.16
C GLU A 71 17.12 29.57 -0.67
N ILE A 72 15.94 29.42 -1.29
CA ILE A 72 14.75 30.18 -0.92
C ILE A 72 14.44 29.95 0.57
N SER A 73 14.41 31.03 1.35
CA SER A 73 14.06 31.00 2.77
C SER A 73 12.67 30.40 2.98
N MET A 74 12.47 29.73 4.12
CA MET A 74 11.18 29.11 4.48
C MET A 74 10.01 30.12 4.43
N GLN A 75 10.25 31.38 4.76
CA GLN A 75 9.24 32.44 4.71
C GLN A 75 8.87 32.81 3.27
N ASP A 76 9.87 32.93 2.40
CA ASP A 76 9.67 33.22 0.97
C ASP A 76 8.97 32.06 0.26
N ARG A 77 9.27 30.82 0.67
CA ARG A 77 8.57 29.60 0.22
C ARG A 77 7.07 29.68 0.51
N ILE A 78 6.70 30.03 1.74
CA ILE A 78 5.30 30.18 2.15
C ILE A 78 4.63 31.30 1.34
N GLN A 79 5.29 32.44 1.18
CA GLN A 79 4.74 33.57 0.44
C GLN A 79 4.43 33.22 -1.02
N ILE A 80 5.35 32.52 -1.70
CA ILE A 80 5.15 32.07 -3.09
C ILE A 80 3.97 31.08 -3.17
N LEU A 81 3.85 30.18 -2.18
CA LEU A 81 2.74 29.23 -2.13
C LEU A 81 1.39 29.93 -1.88
N THR A 82 1.33 30.89 -0.96
CA THR A 82 0.13 31.71 -0.71
C THR A 82 -0.29 32.49 -1.95
N GLU A 83 0.67 33.10 -2.65
CA GLU A 83 0.42 33.81 -3.90
C GLU A 83 -0.12 32.86 -4.99
N THR A 84 0.48 31.67 -5.12
CA THR A 84 0.06 30.67 -6.11
C THR A 84 -1.36 30.17 -5.82
N PHE A 85 -1.68 29.90 -4.55
CA PHE A 85 -3.02 29.47 -4.13
C PHE A 85 -4.07 30.54 -4.42
N SER A 86 -3.76 31.81 -4.10
CA SER A 86 -4.68 32.94 -4.26
C SER A 86 -4.93 33.28 -5.73
N GLN A 87 -3.91 33.18 -6.58
CA GLN A 87 -4.04 33.48 -8.00
C GLN A 87 -4.62 32.31 -8.80
N LYS A 88 -4.13 31.09 -8.56
CA LYS A 88 -4.42 29.90 -9.37
C LYS A 88 -4.46 28.62 -8.51
N PRO A 89 -5.55 28.37 -7.78
CA PRO A 89 -5.66 27.22 -6.88
C PRO A 89 -5.60 25.85 -7.60
N VAL A 90 -6.00 25.77 -8.87
CA VAL A 90 -5.92 24.52 -9.66
C VAL A 90 -4.47 24.12 -9.95
N ILE A 91 -3.60 25.08 -10.30
CA ILE A 91 -2.18 24.80 -10.56
C ILE A 91 -1.46 24.42 -9.27
N PHE A 92 -1.88 25.03 -8.15
CA PHE A 92 -1.41 24.64 -6.83
C PHE A 92 -1.74 23.16 -6.56
N LEU A 93 -2.98 22.73 -6.78
CA LEU A 93 -3.38 21.34 -6.61
C LEU A 93 -2.61 20.41 -7.55
N GLU A 94 -2.50 20.71 -8.84
CA GLU A 94 -1.77 19.89 -9.82
C GLU A 94 -0.31 19.63 -9.40
N ARG A 95 0.33 20.59 -8.73
CA ARG A 95 1.73 20.43 -8.27
C ARG A 95 1.86 19.77 -6.92
N TYR A 96 0.95 20.09 -5.99
CA TYR A 96 1.12 19.73 -4.58
C TYR A 96 0.13 18.67 -4.08
N HIS A 97 -0.81 18.18 -4.91
CA HIS A 97 -1.78 17.15 -4.50
C HIS A 97 -1.15 15.88 -3.94
N ARG A 98 0.06 15.53 -4.39
CA ARG A 98 0.80 14.36 -3.88
C ARG A 98 1.22 14.51 -2.42
N ILE A 99 1.26 15.71 -1.88
CA ILE A 99 1.81 16.02 -0.55
C ILE A 99 0.70 16.47 0.41
N LEU A 100 -0.47 16.86 -0.11
CA LEU A 100 -1.61 17.28 0.71
C LEU A 100 -2.13 16.16 1.62
N ARG A 101 -2.58 16.56 2.82
CA ARG A 101 -3.22 15.70 3.81
C ARG A 101 -4.74 15.85 3.74
N LEU A 102 -5.45 14.95 4.41
CA LEU A 102 -6.91 15.00 4.49
C LEU A 102 -7.42 16.26 5.22
N GLU A 103 -6.66 16.72 6.21
CA GLU A 103 -6.94 17.91 7.02
C GLU A 103 -6.91 19.20 6.21
N ASP A 104 -6.20 19.21 5.09
CA ASP A 104 -6.01 20.38 4.24
C ASP A 104 -7.15 20.51 3.18
N LEU A 105 -8.00 19.50 3.02
CA LEU A 105 -9.12 19.49 2.07
C LEU A 105 -10.22 20.54 2.32
N PRO A 106 -10.58 20.88 3.56
CA PRO A 106 -11.56 21.93 3.85
C PRO A 106 -11.19 23.28 3.23
N CYS A 107 -9.89 23.60 3.12
CA CYS A 107 -9.40 24.84 2.51
C CYS A 107 -9.81 25.00 1.02
N PHE A 108 -10.17 23.90 0.35
CA PHE A 108 -10.60 23.87 -1.05
C PHE A 108 -12.11 23.72 -1.22
N SER A 109 -12.87 23.58 -0.13
CA SER A 109 -14.31 23.33 -0.16
C SER A 109 -15.10 24.39 -0.96
N HIS A 110 -14.69 25.66 -0.84
CA HIS A 110 -15.26 26.79 -1.58
C HIS A 110 -15.07 26.68 -3.11
N LEU A 111 -14.09 25.90 -3.55
CA LEU A 111 -13.70 25.72 -4.95
C LEU A 111 -14.15 24.37 -5.53
N SER A 112 -14.91 23.57 -4.77
CA SER A 112 -15.46 22.26 -5.20
C SER A 112 -16.33 22.33 -6.46
N HIS A 113 -16.90 23.49 -6.79
CA HIS A 113 -17.65 23.69 -8.03
C HIS A 113 -16.79 23.54 -9.30
N ILE A 114 -15.47 23.56 -9.18
CA ILE A 114 -14.52 23.33 -10.27
C ILE A 114 -14.20 21.83 -10.34
N TYR A 115 -14.46 21.22 -11.50
CA TYR A 115 -14.26 19.77 -11.71
C TYR A 115 -12.83 19.33 -11.37
N GLU A 116 -11.84 20.12 -11.76
CA GLU A 116 -10.42 19.82 -11.51
C GLU A 116 -10.11 19.79 -10.02
N VAL A 117 -10.69 20.71 -9.22
CA VAL A 117 -10.51 20.74 -7.77
C VAL A 117 -11.13 19.51 -7.13
N ASP A 118 -12.38 19.19 -7.50
CA ASP A 118 -13.08 18.00 -7.02
C ASP A 118 -12.34 16.70 -7.37
N PHE A 119 -11.73 16.63 -8.56
CA PHE A 119 -10.89 15.51 -8.96
C PHE A 119 -9.67 15.36 -8.04
N TYR A 120 -8.89 16.43 -7.83
CA TYR A 120 -7.73 16.36 -6.95
C TYR A 120 -8.10 16.10 -5.49
N MET A 121 -9.23 16.63 -5.00
CA MET A 121 -9.75 16.31 -3.67
C MET A 121 -10.07 14.82 -3.52
N LYS A 122 -10.66 14.20 -4.55
CA LYS A 122 -10.88 12.74 -4.58
C LYS A 122 -9.56 11.97 -4.61
N GLU A 123 -8.59 12.40 -5.39
CA GLU A 123 -7.27 11.75 -5.47
C GLU A 123 -6.52 11.78 -4.13
N VAL A 124 -6.56 12.91 -3.40
CA VAL A 124 -5.98 13.00 -2.04
C VAL A 124 -6.67 12.03 -1.08
N ARG A 125 -8.01 11.93 -1.13
CA ARG A 125 -8.77 10.95 -0.33
C ARG A 125 -8.42 9.51 -0.67
N LYS A 126 -8.32 9.18 -1.97
CA LYS A 126 -7.90 7.83 -2.40
C LYS A 126 -6.49 7.48 -1.91
N LYS A 127 -5.55 8.44 -1.96
CA LYS A 127 -4.20 8.22 -1.43
C LYS A 127 -4.20 7.94 0.07
N SER A 128 -5.02 8.67 0.84
CA SER A 128 -5.11 8.46 2.28
C SER A 128 -5.77 7.12 2.67
N ASN A 129 -6.52 6.52 1.76
CA ASN A 129 -7.15 5.24 2.01
C ASN A 129 -6.11 4.11 1.85
N THR A 130 -5.75 3.53 2.99
CA THR A 130 -4.78 2.44 3.08
C THR A 130 -5.24 1.21 2.30
N ARG A 131 -6.55 0.94 2.24
CA ARG A 131 -7.11 -0.20 1.50
C ARG A 131 -6.87 -0.05 0.00
N THR A 132 -7.18 1.11 -0.57
CA THR A 132 -6.98 1.36 -2.01
C THR A 132 -5.51 1.40 -2.38
N SER A 133 -4.65 1.97 -1.53
CA SER A 133 -3.20 1.95 -1.72
C SER A 133 -2.63 0.52 -1.67
N ASN A 134 -3.11 -0.30 -0.73
CA ASN A 134 -2.69 -1.70 -0.62
C ASN A 134 -3.13 -2.52 -1.85
N VAL A 135 -4.36 -2.32 -2.33
CA VAL A 135 -4.85 -2.95 -3.57
C VAL A 135 -4.01 -2.54 -4.78
N GLN A 136 -3.76 -1.24 -4.98
CA GLN A 136 -2.88 -0.76 -6.06
C GLN A 136 -1.49 -1.39 -6.00
N ARG A 137 -0.90 -1.44 -4.79
CA ARG A 137 0.41 -2.05 -4.58
C ARG A 137 0.40 -3.55 -4.90
N LYS A 138 -0.62 -4.28 -4.45
CA LYS A 138 -0.81 -5.70 -4.78
C LYS A 138 -0.98 -5.91 -6.28
N ASN A 139 -1.72 -5.05 -6.96
CA ASN A 139 -1.94 -5.12 -8.40
C ASN A 139 -0.65 -4.86 -9.18
N ARG A 140 0.13 -3.84 -8.76
CA ARG A 140 1.45 -3.55 -9.35
C ARG A 140 2.42 -4.72 -9.15
N ARG A 141 2.48 -5.26 -7.93
CA ARG A 141 3.28 -6.45 -7.62
C ARG A 141 2.82 -7.64 -8.44
N TYR A 142 1.52 -7.83 -8.66
CA TYR A 142 1.02 -8.93 -9.48
C TYR A 142 1.41 -8.78 -10.96
N GLU A 143 1.40 -7.58 -11.51
CA GLU A 143 1.93 -7.35 -12.86
C GLU A 143 3.45 -7.56 -12.94
N ALA A 144 4.20 -7.11 -11.92
CA ALA A 144 5.62 -7.41 -11.82
C ALA A 144 5.89 -8.92 -11.72
N LEU A 145 5.08 -9.63 -10.93
CA LEU A 145 5.15 -11.08 -10.77
C LEU A 145 4.99 -11.79 -12.10
N LYS A 146 3.98 -11.42 -12.91
CA LYS A 146 3.80 -11.98 -14.25
C LYS A 146 5.03 -11.76 -15.14
N LYS A 147 5.63 -10.57 -15.11
CA LYS A 147 6.84 -10.30 -15.90
C LYS A 147 8.01 -11.17 -15.43
N LEU A 148 8.22 -11.29 -14.12
CA LEU A 148 9.27 -12.13 -13.54
C LEU A 148 9.07 -13.61 -13.84
N GLU A 149 7.82 -14.07 -13.89
CA GLU A 149 7.48 -15.44 -14.30
C GLU A 149 7.77 -15.68 -15.79
N THR A 150 7.46 -14.69 -16.66
CA THR A 150 7.81 -14.80 -18.09
C THR A 150 9.31 -14.76 -18.35
N ASP A 151 10.07 -13.99 -17.57
CA ASP A 151 11.52 -13.89 -17.68
C ASP A 151 12.20 -15.16 -17.13
N GLY A 152 11.59 -15.84 -16.15
CA GLY A 152 11.97 -17.16 -15.66
C GLY A 152 13.24 -17.22 -14.79
N GLU A 153 13.96 -16.11 -14.63
CA GLU A 153 15.20 -16.05 -13.84
C GLU A 153 14.91 -16.01 -12.33
N TYR A 154 13.92 -15.21 -11.92
CA TYR A 154 13.63 -14.93 -10.51
C TYR A 154 13.04 -16.11 -9.75
N PHE A 155 12.16 -16.88 -10.40
CA PHE A 155 11.52 -18.09 -9.86
C PHE A 155 12.25 -19.37 -10.27
N SER A 156 13.53 -19.27 -10.61
CA SER A 156 14.36 -20.46 -10.84
C SER A 156 14.68 -21.16 -9.52
N ASP A 157 14.80 -22.48 -9.55
CA ASP A 157 15.09 -23.30 -8.37
C ASP A 157 16.37 -22.84 -7.63
N GLU A 158 17.38 -22.33 -8.35
CA GLU A 158 18.62 -21.82 -7.76
C GLU A 158 18.41 -20.51 -6.99
N GLN A 159 17.64 -19.56 -7.55
CA GLN A 159 17.33 -18.27 -6.92
C GLN A 159 16.36 -18.43 -5.74
N MET A 160 15.38 -19.31 -5.86
CA MET A 160 14.48 -19.58 -4.74
C MET A 160 15.22 -20.26 -3.58
N ARG A 161 16.17 -21.16 -3.88
CA ARG A 161 17.02 -21.81 -2.87
C ARG A 161 17.94 -20.83 -2.16
N SER A 162 18.50 -19.85 -2.84
CA SER A 162 19.39 -18.86 -2.20
C SER A 162 18.62 -17.95 -1.24
N ARG A 163 17.41 -17.56 -1.63
CA ARG A 163 16.54 -16.63 -0.87
C ARG A 163 15.81 -17.31 0.29
N ASP A 164 15.33 -18.54 0.08
CA ASP A 164 14.68 -19.32 1.13
C ASP A 164 15.20 -20.78 1.18
N PRO A 165 16.39 -20.98 1.76
CA PRO A 165 17.02 -22.29 1.84
C PRO A 165 16.24 -23.32 2.65
N LEU A 166 15.60 -22.89 3.74
CA LEU A 166 14.84 -23.80 4.61
C LEU A 166 13.59 -24.30 3.90
N MET A 167 12.82 -23.41 3.29
CA MET A 167 11.62 -23.78 2.57
C MET A 167 11.95 -24.63 1.34
N TYR A 168 13.05 -24.31 0.64
CA TYR A 168 13.55 -25.18 -0.43
C TYR A 168 13.87 -26.59 0.06
N GLU A 169 14.52 -26.76 1.23
CA GLU A 169 14.83 -28.09 1.77
C GLU A 169 13.55 -28.87 2.10
N HIS A 170 12.50 -28.21 2.59
CA HIS A 170 11.20 -28.81 2.87
C HIS A 170 10.46 -29.25 1.59
N TYR A 171 10.34 -28.43 0.56
CA TYR A 171 9.52 -28.80 -0.60
C TYR A 171 10.27 -29.60 -1.66
N ILE A 172 11.56 -29.34 -1.84
CA ILE A 172 12.36 -29.92 -2.94
C ILE A 172 13.52 -30.74 -2.39
N GLY A 173 14.30 -30.17 -1.46
CA GLY A 173 15.53 -30.75 -0.91
C GLY A 173 15.38 -32.17 -0.40
N GLN A 174 14.40 -32.43 0.47
CA GLN A 174 14.23 -33.73 1.12
C GLN A 174 13.92 -34.90 0.16
N TYR A 175 13.48 -34.60 -1.07
CA TYR A 175 13.14 -35.59 -2.09
C TYR A 175 14.20 -35.73 -3.19
N LEU A 176 15.24 -34.89 -3.17
CA LEU A 176 16.39 -35.01 -4.07
C LEU A 176 17.30 -36.16 -3.63
N THR A 177 17.65 -37.01 -4.59
CA THR A 177 18.68 -38.05 -4.42
C THR A 177 20.06 -37.44 -4.24
N ASP A 178 20.98 -38.21 -3.65
CA ASP A 178 22.38 -37.77 -3.48
C ASP A 178 23.05 -37.45 -4.82
N GLU A 179 22.67 -38.15 -5.90
CA GLU A 179 23.15 -37.88 -7.27
C GLU A 179 22.59 -36.57 -7.84
N GLU A 180 21.31 -36.27 -7.63
CA GLU A 180 20.72 -34.99 -8.07
C GLU A 180 21.27 -33.81 -7.25
N ARG A 181 21.46 -33.98 -5.93
CA ARG A 181 22.13 -32.98 -5.08
C ARG A 181 23.56 -32.72 -5.51
N ALA A 182 24.29 -33.75 -5.94
CA ALA A 182 25.64 -33.62 -6.47
C ALA A 182 25.69 -32.88 -7.82
N LYS A 183 24.64 -33.01 -8.66
CA LYS A 183 24.50 -32.24 -9.90
C LYS A 183 24.09 -30.78 -9.66
N LEU A 184 23.36 -30.50 -8.57
CA LEU A 184 22.99 -29.15 -8.15
C LEU A 184 24.18 -28.35 -7.60
N ARG A 185 25.17 -29.03 -7.03
CA ARG A 185 26.50 -28.43 -6.87
C ARG A 185 27.02 -28.28 -8.29
N LYS A 186 27.11 -27.04 -8.79
CA LYS A 186 27.59 -26.74 -10.14
C LYS A 186 28.79 -27.65 -10.42
N GLU A 187 28.67 -28.53 -11.41
CA GLU A 187 29.83 -29.31 -11.85
C GLU A 187 30.88 -28.28 -12.23
N ILE A 188 31.95 -28.18 -11.44
CA ILE A 188 33.02 -27.19 -11.66
C ILE A 188 33.49 -27.36 -13.10
N ASP A 189 33.13 -26.42 -13.96
CA ASP A 189 33.45 -26.50 -15.36
C ASP A 189 34.97 -26.42 -15.46
N GLN A 190 35.61 -27.49 -15.93
CA GLN A 190 37.07 -27.61 -15.91
C GLN A 190 37.76 -26.53 -16.77
N THR A 191 36.99 -25.76 -17.54
CA THR A 191 37.42 -24.61 -18.33
C THR A 191 37.42 -23.27 -17.58
N ASP A 192 36.66 -23.13 -16.48
CA ASP A 192 36.62 -21.90 -15.65
C ASP A 192 37.11 -22.14 -14.21
N LEU A 193 38.25 -22.83 -14.08
CA LEU A 193 38.96 -23.12 -12.82
C LEU A 193 39.56 -21.88 -12.12
N LYS A 194 39.00 -20.68 -12.33
CA LYS A 194 39.48 -19.49 -11.61
C LYS A 194 39.15 -19.67 -10.14
N LEU A 195 40.17 -19.54 -9.30
CA LEU A 195 40.03 -19.60 -7.84
C LEU A 195 38.94 -18.64 -7.33
N SER A 196 38.75 -17.48 -7.98
CA SER A 196 37.68 -16.53 -7.64
C SER A 196 36.30 -17.16 -7.74
N THR A 197 36.00 -17.88 -8.82
CA THR A 197 34.68 -18.49 -9.05
C THR A 197 34.40 -19.58 -8.01
N ILE A 198 35.38 -20.45 -7.75
CA ILE A 198 35.27 -21.52 -6.75
C ILE A 198 35.11 -20.95 -5.33
N LEU A 199 35.82 -19.87 -5.01
CA LEU A 199 35.69 -19.20 -3.71
C LEU A 199 34.33 -18.54 -3.55
N THR A 200 33.83 -17.85 -4.58
CA THR A 200 32.50 -17.25 -4.59
C THR A 200 31.42 -18.31 -4.38
N GLU A 201 31.48 -19.44 -5.10
CA GLU A 201 30.53 -20.56 -4.92
C GLU A 201 30.59 -21.15 -3.51
N PHE A 202 31.78 -21.32 -2.93
CA PHE A 202 31.92 -21.82 -1.57
C PHE A 202 31.35 -20.85 -0.52
N MET A 203 31.54 -19.55 -0.73
CA MET A 203 30.97 -18.51 0.13
C MET A 203 29.44 -18.50 0.02
N GLU A 204 28.90 -18.52 -1.20
CA GLU A 204 27.46 -18.60 -1.44
C GLU A 204 26.84 -19.85 -0.78
N GLU A 205 27.46 -21.02 -0.91
CA GLU A 205 27.00 -22.23 -0.22
C GLU A 205 27.07 -22.12 1.31
N ALA A 206 28.08 -21.43 1.85
CA ALA A 206 28.21 -21.22 3.28
C ALA A 206 27.13 -20.26 3.81
N ASP A 207 26.86 -19.18 3.07
CA ASP A 207 25.83 -18.20 3.38
C ASP A 207 24.44 -18.83 3.34
N ILE A 208 24.14 -19.66 2.32
CA ILE A 208 22.89 -20.41 2.21
C ILE A 208 22.68 -21.33 3.42
N LYS A 209 23.73 -22.03 3.87
CA LYS A 209 23.63 -22.90 5.05
C LYS A 209 23.44 -22.12 6.34
N LEU A 210 24.12 -20.98 6.46
CA LEU A 210 23.95 -20.10 7.61
C LEU A 210 22.53 -19.57 7.67
N LEU A 211 22.00 -19.08 6.55
CA LEU A 211 20.62 -18.61 6.44
C LEU A 211 19.63 -19.74 6.75
N GLN A 212 19.86 -20.94 6.21
CA GLN A 212 19.04 -22.11 6.55
C GLN A 212 19.02 -22.40 8.04
N GLN A 213 20.16 -22.30 8.72
CA GLN A 213 20.26 -22.54 10.16
C GLN A 213 19.51 -21.46 10.94
N GLN A 214 19.70 -20.18 10.58
CA GLN A 214 18.98 -19.06 11.19
C GLN A 214 17.46 -19.21 11.04
N GLN A 215 16.98 -19.55 9.84
CA GLN A 215 15.56 -19.76 9.62
C GLN A 215 14.97 -20.89 10.48
N LYS A 216 15.75 -21.94 10.77
CA LYS A 216 15.32 -23.03 11.66
C LYS A 216 15.26 -22.59 13.10
N GLU A 217 16.28 -21.87 13.55
CA GLU A 217 16.31 -21.29 14.90
C GLU A 217 15.13 -20.32 15.08
N ASP A 218 14.80 -19.51 14.07
CA ASP A 218 13.63 -18.63 14.09
C ASP A 218 12.30 -19.42 14.12
N GLU A 219 12.17 -20.52 13.36
CA GLU A 219 10.98 -21.40 13.40
C GLU A 219 10.84 -22.11 14.76
N GLU A 220 11.93 -22.64 15.32
CA GLU A 220 11.95 -23.29 16.63
C GLU A 220 11.58 -22.32 17.76
N MET A 221 12.08 -21.07 17.71
CA MET A 221 11.71 -20.02 18.66
C MET A 221 10.21 -19.69 18.61
N VAL A 222 9.61 -19.63 17.42
CA VAL A 222 8.16 -19.36 17.28
C VAL A 222 7.34 -20.53 17.79
N GLU A 223 7.75 -21.78 17.52
CA GLU A 223 7.09 -22.96 18.07
C GLU A 223 7.15 -22.99 19.61
N GLU A 224 8.29 -22.62 20.21
CA GLU A 224 8.42 -22.50 21.68
C GLU A 224 7.54 -21.36 22.25
N GLU A 225 7.47 -20.20 21.59
CA GLU A 225 6.60 -19.09 22.00
C GLU A 225 5.09 -19.47 21.91
N ASP A 226 4.67 -20.16 20.85
CA ASP A 226 3.29 -20.63 20.69
C ASP A 226 2.94 -21.70 21.74
N GLU A 227 3.87 -22.59 22.10
CA GLU A 227 3.70 -23.57 23.19
C GLU A 227 3.57 -22.89 24.56
N GLU A 228 4.34 -21.83 24.85
CA GLU A 228 4.22 -21.03 26.08
C GLU A 228 2.89 -20.27 26.16
N GLU A 229 2.37 -19.72 25.05
CA GLU A 229 1.07 -19.03 25.01
C GLU A 229 -0.12 -19.99 25.25
N GLU A 230 -0.07 -21.23 24.71
CA GLU A 230 -1.09 -22.25 24.96
C GLU A 230 -1.02 -22.80 26.41
N GLU A 231 0.18 -22.93 26.99
CA GLU A 231 0.33 -23.26 28.42
C GLU A 231 -0.27 -22.17 29.34
N ASP A 232 -0.11 -20.88 29.00
CA ASP A 232 -0.72 -19.76 29.75
C ASP A 232 -2.27 -19.71 29.61
N GLU A 233 -2.83 -20.16 28.49
CA GLU A 233 -4.29 -20.29 28.32
C GLU A 233 -4.86 -21.48 29.12
N GLU A 234 -4.14 -22.62 29.19
CA GLU A 234 -4.53 -23.78 30.01
C GLU A 234 -4.28 -23.58 31.52
N GLU A 235 -3.30 -22.76 31.94
CA GLU A 235 -3.07 -22.42 33.36
C GLU A 235 -4.21 -21.56 33.97
N SER A 236 -5.12 -21.04 33.14
CA SER A 236 -6.32 -20.31 33.57
C SER A 236 -7.53 -21.20 33.87
N GLU A 237 -7.50 -22.49 33.50
CA GLU A 237 -8.60 -23.45 33.71
C GLU A 237 -8.25 -24.65 34.62
N GLU A 238 -7.00 -24.84 35.04
CA GLU A 238 -6.60 -26.02 35.84
C GLU A 238 -5.89 -25.71 37.18
N GLU A 239 -6.52 -24.91 38.05
CA GLU A 239 -6.27 -25.04 39.51
C GLU A 239 -7.15 -26.16 40.09
N GLU A 240 -6.79 -27.43 39.88
CA GLU A 240 -7.04 -28.57 40.79
C GLU A 240 -6.55 -29.89 40.15
N GLU A 241 -5.34 -30.35 40.49
CA GLU A 241 -5.05 -31.72 40.99
C GLU A 241 -3.52 -31.99 41.09
N GLU A 242 -2.97 -31.94 42.31
CA GLU A 242 -1.70 -32.59 42.65
C GLU A 242 -1.89 -34.11 42.80
N MET A 243 -0.97 -34.94 42.27
CA MET A 243 -0.04 -35.76 43.08
C MET A 243 0.82 -36.77 42.29
N GLU A 244 2.10 -36.78 42.66
CA GLU A 244 3.03 -37.91 42.84
C GLU A 244 3.26 -38.95 41.72
N GLN A 245 4.50 -38.98 41.18
CA GLN A 245 5.38 -40.15 41.39
C GLN A 245 6.86 -39.88 41.13
N ASP A 246 7.65 -40.23 42.15
CA ASP A 246 9.10 -40.22 42.25
C ASP A 246 9.68 -41.57 41.77
N SER A 247 10.67 -41.57 40.87
CA SER A 247 11.67 -42.67 40.84
C SER A 247 13.00 -42.24 40.20
N VAL A 248 13.95 -41.94 41.07
CA VAL A 248 15.39 -41.79 40.81
C VAL A 248 16.05 -43.14 40.45
N LYS A 249 16.90 -43.14 39.41
CA LYS A 249 18.06 -44.05 39.29
C LYS A 249 19.29 -43.33 38.72
N ALA A 250 20.19 -42.96 39.61
CA ALA A 250 21.59 -42.73 39.31
C ALA A 250 22.34 -44.08 39.25
N PHE A 251 23.27 -44.26 38.31
CA PHE A 251 24.68 -44.64 38.57
C PHE A 251 25.44 -44.83 37.24
N GLY A 252 26.65 -44.26 37.16
CA GLY A 252 27.51 -44.32 35.98
C GLY A 252 28.45 -45.52 35.92
N ALA A 253 29.23 -45.60 34.83
CA ALA A 253 30.54 -46.25 34.80
C ALA A 253 31.29 -45.83 33.53
N CYS A 254 32.51 -45.35 33.74
CA CYS A 254 33.59 -45.21 32.78
C CYS A 254 34.15 -46.58 32.38
N GLU A 255 34.52 -46.79 31.11
CA GLU A 255 35.62 -47.68 30.71
C GLU A 255 36.28 -47.19 29.41
N ASP A 256 37.53 -46.75 29.54
CA ASP A 256 38.50 -46.60 28.46
C ASP A 256 38.84 -47.97 27.86
N THR A 257 38.76 -48.12 26.53
CA THR A 257 39.57 -49.12 25.80
C THR A 257 40.19 -48.51 24.53
N PRO A 258 41.49 -48.75 24.27
CA PRO A 258 42.24 -48.06 23.24
C PRO A 258 42.28 -48.81 21.91
N GLY A 259 42.29 -48.05 20.81
CA GLY A 259 42.96 -48.43 19.56
C GLY A 259 42.18 -49.35 18.62
N THR A 260 41.47 -48.75 17.66
CA THR A 260 41.38 -49.34 16.32
C THR A 260 41.28 -48.24 15.27
N SER A 261 41.92 -48.55 14.15
CA SER A 261 42.35 -47.69 13.05
C SER A 261 41.29 -46.76 12.47
N ALA A 262 41.78 -45.59 12.03
CA ALA A 262 41.11 -44.60 11.21
C ALA A 262 40.25 -45.23 10.10
N ASP A 263 38.94 -45.13 10.28
CA ASP A 263 37.96 -45.20 9.21
C ASP A 263 37.27 -43.84 9.18
N LEU A 264 37.41 -43.14 8.06
CA LEU A 264 36.71 -41.87 7.83
C LEU A 264 35.21 -42.15 7.95
N PRO A 265 34.45 -41.43 8.79
CA PRO A 265 33.01 -41.60 8.83
C PRO A 265 32.46 -41.20 7.46
N SER A 266 31.96 -42.18 6.70
CA SER A 266 31.09 -41.88 5.56
C SER A 266 29.93 -41.01 6.06
N PRO A 267 29.53 -39.98 5.30
CA PRO A 267 28.45 -39.11 5.72
C PRO A 267 27.19 -39.94 6.02
N PRO A 268 26.40 -39.55 7.04
CA PRO A 268 25.20 -40.28 7.41
C PRO A 268 24.27 -40.33 6.20
N LYS A 269 23.98 -41.53 5.70
CA LYS A 269 23.05 -41.74 4.59
C LYS A 269 21.67 -41.25 5.03
N ARG A 270 21.21 -40.13 4.48
CA ARG A 270 19.86 -39.61 4.74
C ARG A 270 18.85 -40.63 4.19
N LYS A 271 17.81 -40.93 4.97
CA LYS A 271 16.72 -41.80 4.50
C LYS A 271 15.89 -41.00 3.49
N ILE A 272 16.21 -41.11 2.20
CA ILE A 272 15.47 -40.44 1.13
C ILE A 272 14.04 -41.02 1.09
N LYS A 273 13.04 -40.15 1.24
CA LYS A 273 11.63 -40.50 1.03
C LYS A 273 11.40 -40.53 -0.48
N HIS A 274 11.24 -41.72 -1.05
CA HIS A 274 11.03 -41.85 -2.49
C HIS A 274 9.56 -41.54 -2.81
N ILE A 275 9.33 -40.39 -3.41
CA ILE A 275 8.02 -39.89 -3.82
C ILE A 275 7.90 -40.04 -5.35
N PRO A 276 6.71 -40.36 -5.89
CA PRO A 276 6.48 -40.39 -7.34
C PRO A 276 6.77 -39.03 -7.98
N GLU A 277 7.19 -39.05 -9.25
CA GLU A 277 7.59 -37.84 -9.98
C GLU A 277 6.46 -36.80 -10.06
N GLU A 278 5.21 -37.25 -10.21
CA GLU A 278 4.03 -36.37 -10.23
C GLU A 278 3.87 -35.60 -8.91
N GLU A 279 4.09 -36.25 -7.76
CA GLU A 279 3.98 -35.61 -6.45
C GLU A 279 5.19 -34.71 -6.18
N ARG A 280 6.39 -35.04 -6.69
CA ARG A 280 7.55 -34.14 -6.66
C ARG A 280 7.28 -32.84 -7.44
N GLU A 281 6.62 -32.93 -8.59
CA GLU A 281 6.27 -31.75 -9.38
C GLU A 281 5.19 -30.91 -8.69
N LEU A 282 4.20 -31.54 -8.05
CA LEU A 282 3.21 -30.83 -7.23
C LEU A 282 3.88 -30.06 -6.09
N LEU A 283 4.78 -30.71 -5.33
CA LEU A 283 5.53 -30.05 -4.25
C LEU A 283 6.38 -28.88 -4.75
N ARG A 284 6.95 -29.01 -5.95
CA ARG A 284 7.68 -27.92 -6.60
C ARG A 284 6.75 -26.76 -6.97
N GLN A 285 5.56 -27.04 -7.50
CA GLN A 285 4.56 -26.01 -7.80
C GLN A 285 4.06 -25.31 -6.54
N GLU A 286 3.83 -26.04 -5.45
CA GLU A 286 3.48 -25.47 -4.15
C GLU A 286 4.59 -24.54 -3.63
N PHE A 287 5.86 -24.94 -3.77
CA PHE A 287 6.99 -24.09 -3.41
C PHE A 287 7.02 -22.80 -4.23
N VAL A 288 6.86 -22.89 -5.55
CA VAL A 288 6.79 -21.71 -6.42
C VAL A 288 5.63 -20.82 -6.01
N HIS A 289 4.43 -21.37 -5.82
CA HIS A 289 3.24 -20.63 -5.43
C HIS A 289 3.45 -19.89 -4.10
N LEU A 290 4.06 -20.53 -3.11
CA LEU A 290 4.38 -19.89 -1.85
C LEU A 290 5.39 -18.73 -2.03
N MET A 291 6.42 -18.92 -2.86
CA MET A 291 7.38 -17.86 -3.17
C MET A 291 6.70 -16.68 -3.90
N GLN A 292 5.73 -16.96 -4.78
CA GLN A 292 4.89 -15.94 -5.41
C GLN A 292 4.02 -15.21 -4.38
N GLU A 293 3.44 -15.93 -3.42
CA GLU A 293 2.63 -15.33 -2.35
C GLU A 293 3.48 -14.43 -1.44
N LYS A 294 4.68 -14.88 -1.04
CA LYS A 294 5.64 -14.08 -0.26
C LYS A 294 6.02 -12.80 -1.00
N PHE A 295 6.21 -12.89 -2.32
CA PHE A 295 6.47 -11.73 -3.17
C PHE A 295 5.29 -10.75 -3.19
N LEU A 296 4.05 -11.22 -3.38
CA LEU A 296 2.86 -10.37 -3.37
C LEU A 296 2.65 -9.70 -2.00
N LYS A 297 2.87 -10.43 -0.90
CA LYS A 297 2.84 -9.88 0.47
C LYS A 297 3.92 -8.83 0.70
N GLY A 298 5.05 -8.92 -0.01
CA GLY A 298 6.19 -8.02 0.14
C GLY A 298 7.13 -8.42 1.26
N SER A 299 7.16 -9.69 1.62
CA SER A 299 7.96 -10.24 2.73
C SER A 299 9.33 -10.73 2.29
N ASP A 300 9.62 -10.65 0.99
CA ASP A 300 10.81 -11.21 0.39
C ASP A 300 11.94 -10.15 0.33
N LYS A 301 12.91 -10.32 1.24
CA LYS A 301 13.91 -9.31 1.61
C LYS A 301 14.92 -9.01 0.52
N ASP A 302 15.11 -9.94 -0.41
CA ASP A 302 16.10 -9.82 -1.49
C ASP A 302 15.58 -8.99 -2.69
N PHE A 303 14.30 -8.62 -2.68
CA PHE A 303 13.67 -7.80 -3.72
C PHE A 303 13.51 -6.33 -3.31
N ASP A 304 13.93 -5.42 -4.18
CA ASP A 304 13.68 -3.98 -4.00
C ASP A 304 12.27 -3.59 -4.47
N TYR A 305 11.28 -3.69 -3.57
CA TYR A 305 9.89 -3.35 -3.86
C TYR A 305 9.67 -1.90 -4.26
N SER A 306 10.58 -0.97 -3.94
CA SER A 306 10.46 0.43 -4.35
C SER A 306 10.45 0.58 -5.88
N GLN A 307 11.06 -0.35 -6.62
CA GLN A 307 11.05 -0.34 -8.09
C GLN A 307 9.68 -0.69 -8.70
N VAL A 308 8.80 -1.33 -7.92
CA VAL A 308 7.49 -1.83 -8.37
C VAL A 308 6.36 -1.05 -7.73
N ASP A 309 6.41 -0.87 -6.41
CA ASP A 309 5.33 -0.27 -5.62
C ASP A 309 5.05 1.18 -6.03
N ASP A 310 6.09 1.94 -6.41
CA ASP A 310 5.97 3.34 -6.85
C ASP A 310 5.90 3.51 -8.38
N ASN A 311 6.00 2.41 -9.14
CA ASN A 311 6.08 2.45 -10.59
C ASN A 311 4.70 2.34 -11.25
N VAL A 312 4.34 3.39 -11.99
CA VAL A 312 3.05 3.53 -12.68
C VAL A 312 2.94 2.60 -13.89
N GLU A 313 4.05 2.11 -14.46
CA GLU A 313 4.01 1.17 -15.59
C GLU A 313 3.40 -0.19 -15.24
N TYR A 314 3.31 -0.52 -13.95
CA TYR A 314 2.67 -1.73 -13.46
C TYR A 314 1.19 -1.52 -13.10
N ASP A 315 0.62 -0.32 -13.26
CA ASP A 315 -0.82 -0.10 -13.13
C ASP A 315 -1.56 -0.67 -14.36
N SER A 316 -1.94 -1.95 -14.28
CA SER A 316 -2.80 -2.57 -15.30
C SER A 316 -4.23 -2.06 -15.21
N LEU A 317 -4.68 -1.40 -16.28
CA LEU A 317 -6.06 -0.91 -16.41
C LEU A 317 -7.07 -2.06 -16.41
N ASP A 318 -6.70 -3.23 -16.92
CA ASP A 318 -7.58 -4.39 -16.97
C ASP A 318 -7.85 -4.95 -15.58
N ILE A 319 -6.82 -5.02 -14.73
CA ILE A 319 -6.97 -5.45 -13.33
C ILE A 319 -7.82 -4.43 -12.59
N ARG A 320 -7.50 -3.15 -12.73
CA ARG A 320 -8.25 -2.08 -12.09
C ARG A 320 -9.73 -2.08 -12.49
N GLY A 321 -10.02 -2.31 -13.77
CA GLY A 321 -11.39 -2.43 -14.26
C GLY A 321 -12.15 -3.58 -13.61
N ARG A 322 -11.51 -4.75 -13.47
CA ARG A 322 -12.10 -5.91 -12.78
C ARG A 322 -12.33 -5.62 -11.29
N ASP A 323 -11.37 -5.02 -10.60
CA ASP A 323 -11.52 -4.69 -9.18
C ASP A 323 -12.65 -3.67 -8.95
N GLU A 324 -12.78 -2.69 -9.84
CA GLU A 324 -13.87 -1.71 -9.80
C GLU A 324 -15.22 -2.39 -10.06
N GLU A 325 -15.28 -3.37 -10.96
CA GLU A 325 -16.46 -4.19 -11.24
C GLU A 325 -16.82 -5.11 -10.06
N GLU A 326 -15.85 -5.82 -9.47
CA GLU A 326 -16.05 -6.67 -8.29
C GLU A 326 -16.53 -5.84 -7.09
N SER A 327 -15.93 -4.68 -6.85
CA SER A 327 -16.39 -3.76 -5.80
C SER A 327 -17.83 -3.27 -6.03
N TYR A 328 -18.23 -3.07 -7.29
CA TYR A 328 -19.61 -2.72 -7.61
C TYR A 328 -20.59 -3.86 -7.31
N PHE A 329 -20.21 -5.12 -7.63
CA PHE A 329 -21.03 -6.29 -7.35
C PHE A 329 -21.15 -6.62 -5.86
N ASP A 330 -20.07 -6.48 -5.10
CA ASP A 330 -20.08 -6.70 -3.65
C ASP A 330 -20.97 -5.67 -2.91
N GLU A 331 -21.09 -4.45 -3.46
CA GLU A 331 -21.97 -3.40 -2.93
C GLU A 331 -23.45 -3.62 -3.30
N GLU A 332 -23.77 -4.41 -4.33
CA GLU A 332 -25.15 -4.80 -4.66
C GLU A 332 -25.61 -5.96 -3.77
N GLU A 333 -26.42 -5.66 -2.75
CA GLU A 333 -27.12 -6.72 -2.01
C GLU A 333 -28.03 -7.53 -2.96
N PRO A 334 -27.96 -8.87 -2.94
CA PRO A 334 -28.79 -9.69 -3.79
C PRO A 334 -30.25 -9.41 -3.45
N ARG A 335 -31.00 -8.86 -4.41
CA ARG A 335 -32.43 -8.67 -4.26
C ARG A 335 -33.09 -10.02 -4.07
N VAL A 336 -33.48 -10.32 -2.83
CA VAL A 336 -34.29 -11.48 -2.51
C VAL A 336 -35.61 -11.30 -3.24
N ALA A 337 -35.86 -12.16 -4.23
CA ALA A 337 -37.21 -12.29 -4.77
C ALA A 337 -38.09 -12.74 -3.61
N VAL A 338 -38.79 -11.79 -3.00
CA VAL A 338 -39.95 -12.11 -2.18
C VAL A 338 -40.94 -12.77 -3.13
N ASP A 339 -40.95 -14.10 -3.11
CA ASP A 339 -42.06 -14.89 -3.62
C ASP A 339 -43.26 -14.55 -2.73
N ASP A 340 -43.91 -13.41 -2.99
CA ASP A 340 -45.25 -13.12 -2.51
C ASP A 340 -46.20 -14.07 -3.25
N PRO A 341 -46.81 -15.08 -2.59
CA PRO A 341 -47.69 -16.03 -3.27
C PRO A 341 -49.09 -15.45 -3.54
N ASP A 342 -49.28 -14.13 -3.49
CA ASP A 342 -50.59 -13.52 -3.67
C ASP A 342 -50.53 -12.12 -4.33
N SER A 343 -50.19 -12.09 -5.62
CA SER A 343 -50.53 -10.96 -6.48
C SER A 343 -50.77 -11.45 -7.91
N GLY A 344 -51.95 -12.02 -8.12
CA GLY A 344 -52.54 -12.07 -9.45
C GLY A 344 -52.85 -10.67 -9.92
N ASN A 345 -51.96 -10.08 -10.72
CA ASN A 345 -52.34 -8.98 -11.60
C ASN A 345 -51.54 -9.04 -12.90
N GLU A 346 -52.21 -9.55 -13.92
CA GLU A 346 -51.82 -9.47 -15.32
C GLU A 346 -51.84 -8.00 -15.74
N ASP A 347 -50.67 -7.36 -15.89
CA ASP A 347 -50.40 -6.32 -16.90
C ASP A 347 -49.18 -5.47 -16.50
N ALA A 348 -48.03 -5.72 -17.14
CA ALA A 348 -47.18 -4.68 -17.74
C ALA A 348 -45.81 -5.26 -18.17
N CYS A 349 -45.74 -5.82 -19.37
CA CYS A 349 -44.49 -5.84 -20.14
C CYS A 349 -44.81 -5.47 -21.60
N LYS A 350 -45.09 -4.17 -21.83
CA LYS A 350 -45.00 -3.57 -23.16
C LYS A 350 -43.54 -3.21 -23.42
N ILE A 351 -42.78 -4.18 -23.89
CA ILE A 351 -41.50 -3.93 -24.56
C ILE A 351 -41.85 -3.27 -25.90
N ARG A 352 -41.52 -1.98 -26.04
CA ARG A 352 -41.54 -1.28 -27.32
C ARG A 352 -40.32 -1.76 -28.12
N THR A 353 -40.54 -2.69 -29.03
CA THR A 353 -39.61 -2.95 -30.13
C THR A 353 -39.93 -1.95 -31.24
N GLU A 354 -39.16 -0.87 -31.30
CA GLU A 354 -39.15 0.02 -32.46
C GLU A 354 -38.20 -0.57 -33.51
N ASP A 355 -38.81 -1.13 -34.56
CA ASP A 355 -38.39 -1.18 -35.97
C ASP A 355 -36.89 -1.05 -36.28
N ILE A 356 -36.22 -2.19 -36.51
CA ILE A 356 -34.99 -2.28 -37.29
C ILE A 356 -35.40 -2.76 -38.69
N ASP A 357 -35.32 -1.86 -39.66
CA ASP A 357 -35.59 -2.14 -41.07
C ASP A 357 -34.56 -3.15 -41.63
N GLU A 358 -35.02 -4.37 -41.89
CA GLU A 358 -34.32 -5.35 -42.73
C GLU A 358 -34.42 -4.94 -44.21
N GLU A 359 -33.39 -4.27 -44.74
CA GLU A 359 -33.17 -4.22 -46.19
C GLU A 359 -31.83 -4.86 -46.59
N GLN A 360 -31.96 -5.84 -47.48
CA GLN A 360 -31.01 -6.31 -48.48
C GLN A 360 -29.98 -7.37 -48.06
N ILE A 361 -30.50 -8.59 -48.08
CA ILE A 361 -29.80 -9.81 -48.50
C ILE A 361 -29.42 -9.65 -49.99
N ASP A 362 -28.14 -9.48 -50.31
CA ASP A 362 -27.60 -9.94 -51.60
C ASP A 362 -26.09 -10.20 -51.53
N GLY A 363 -25.64 -11.29 -52.16
CA GLY A 363 -24.28 -11.39 -52.68
C GLY A 363 -23.29 -12.34 -52.01
N GLY A 364 -23.38 -13.63 -52.35
CA GLY A 364 -22.22 -14.30 -52.96
C GLY A 364 -21.35 -15.22 -52.09
N ILE A 365 -21.81 -16.46 -51.92
CA ILE A 365 -20.91 -17.61 -51.74
C ILE A 365 -20.47 -18.07 -53.13
N GLU A 366 -19.20 -17.89 -53.48
CA GLU A 366 -18.53 -18.72 -54.48
C GLU A 366 -17.08 -19.06 -54.06
N ARG A 367 -16.92 -20.35 -53.75
CA ARG A 367 -15.79 -21.28 -53.98
C ARG A 367 -14.37 -20.94 -53.55
#